data_AF-A0A2J7PFY2-F1
#
_entry.id   AF-A0A2J7PFY2-F1
#
_cell.length_a   1.000
_cell.length_b   1.000
_cell.length_c   1.000
_cell.angle_alpha   90.00
_cell.angle_beta   90.00
_cell.angle_gamma   90.00
#
_symmetry.space_group_name_H-M   'P 1'
#
loop_
_entity.id
_entity.type
_entity.pdbx_description
1 polymer ?
#
loop_
_entity_poly.entity_id
_entity_poly.type
_entity_poly.pdbx_seq_one_letter_code
_entity_poly.pdbx_strand_id
1 'polypeptide(L)'
;MIRNLCFICLIAVVHSVLGESTQSYKDAVTPLANECIPQVGASDDDFQAVLNRNRLETRPAKCLLACVFEKMGAFSADGRLLNGDNIMPIIDRLYGFKEYQSVLRAQLVRNCVDQVNGKDTDQCELIAQTLHCIIEQQ
;
A
#
# COMPACT_ATOMS: atom_id res chain seq x y z
N MET A 1 -11.51 -23.51 -51.33
CA MET A 1 -11.08 -24.90 -51.07
C MET A 1 -10.14 -24.89 -49.86
N ILE A 2 -10.51 -25.61 -48.79
CA ILE A 2 -9.68 -26.61 -48.06
C ILE A 2 -8.26 -26.12 -47.67
N ARG A 3 -7.75 -26.08 -46.43
CA ARG A 3 -7.98 -26.90 -45.22
C ARG A 3 -7.17 -26.28 -44.06
N ASN A 4 -7.65 -26.48 -42.83
CA ASN A 4 -6.90 -26.73 -41.59
C ASN A 4 -6.14 -25.61 -40.86
N LEU A 5 -6.73 -25.28 -39.70
CA LEU A 5 -6.15 -25.40 -38.36
C LEU A 5 -4.74 -24.82 -38.13
N CYS A 6 -4.70 -23.65 -37.51
CA CYS A 6 -3.72 -23.38 -36.46
C CYS A 6 -4.47 -22.95 -35.19
N PHE A 7 -5.16 -23.91 -34.58
CA PHE A 7 -5.49 -23.88 -33.16
C PHE A 7 -4.18 -24.08 -32.40
N ILE A 8 -3.42 -23.02 -32.11
CA ILE A 8 -2.46 -22.91 -31.00
C ILE A 8 -2.15 -21.41 -30.86
N CYS A 9 -2.83 -20.76 -29.92
CA CYS A 9 -2.29 -19.72 -29.04
C CYS A 9 -3.23 -19.59 -27.83
N LEU A 10 -3.59 -20.74 -27.24
CA LEU A 10 -4.13 -20.82 -25.88
C LEU A 10 -2.96 -20.82 -24.91
N ILE A 11 -2.32 -19.67 -24.77
CA ILE A 11 -1.76 -19.29 -23.48
C ILE A 11 -2.11 -17.81 -23.32
N ALA A 12 -3.37 -17.55 -22.97
CA ALA A 12 -3.65 -16.36 -22.18
C ALA A 12 -2.85 -16.58 -20.89
N VAL A 13 -1.63 -16.05 -20.84
CA VAL A 13 -0.92 -15.94 -19.58
C VAL A 13 -1.74 -14.94 -18.79
N VAL A 14 -2.70 -15.46 -18.02
CA VAL A 14 -3.29 -14.75 -16.90
C VAL A 14 -2.18 -14.65 -15.87
N HIS A 15 -1.18 -13.81 -16.16
CA HIS A 15 -0.48 -13.14 -15.08
C HIS A 15 -1.56 -12.25 -14.48
N SER A 16 -2.27 -12.79 -13.49
CA SER A 16 -2.81 -11.94 -12.44
C SER A 16 -1.64 -11.03 -12.05
N VAL A 17 -1.73 -9.76 -12.44
CA VAL A 17 -0.75 -8.75 -12.05
C VAL A 17 -0.90 -8.64 -10.54
N LEU A 18 -0.21 -9.51 -9.81
CA LEU A 18 0.23 -9.22 -8.46
C LEU A 18 1.09 -7.98 -8.64
N GLY A 19 0.50 -6.83 -8.31
CA GLY A 19 1.15 -5.53 -8.48
C GLY A 19 2.42 -5.52 -7.65
N GLU A 20 3.56 -5.76 -8.28
CA GLU A 20 4.81 -5.77 -7.55
C GLU A 20 5.11 -4.33 -7.11
N SER A 21 5.27 -4.13 -5.81
CA SER A 21 5.68 -2.83 -5.27
C SER A 21 7.09 -2.48 -5.70
N THR A 22 7.36 -1.18 -5.87
CA THR A 22 8.68 -0.69 -6.25
C THR A 22 9.74 -1.09 -5.22
N GLN A 23 10.98 -1.33 -5.67
CA GLN A 23 12.09 -1.65 -4.77
C GLN A 23 12.30 -0.59 -3.68
N SER A 24 12.18 0.70 -4.01
CA SER A 24 12.32 1.79 -3.02
C SER A 24 11.31 1.69 -1.86
N TYR A 25 10.08 1.29 -2.17
CA TYR A 25 9.05 1.05 -1.15
C TYR A 25 9.46 -0.14 -0.27
N LYS A 26 9.86 -1.26 -0.90
CA LYS A 26 10.32 -2.45 -0.17
C LYS A 26 11.49 -2.13 0.75
N ASP A 27 12.47 -1.35 0.29
CA ASP A 27 13.64 -0.94 1.06
C ASP A 27 13.27 -0.06 2.25
N ALA A 28 12.34 0.88 2.07
CA ALA A 28 11.89 1.77 3.15
C ALA A 28 11.00 1.06 4.19
N VAL A 29 10.19 0.08 3.76
CA VAL A 29 9.19 -0.59 4.61
C VAL A 29 9.77 -1.80 5.35
N THR A 30 10.61 -2.61 4.71
CA THR A 30 11.15 -3.85 5.28
C THR A 30 11.74 -3.69 6.70
N PRO A 31 12.65 -2.74 6.98
CA PRO A 31 13.22 -2.62 8.33
C PRO A 31 12.17 -2.27 9.38
N LEU A 32 11.21 -1.38 9.07
CA LEU A 32 10.15 -1.01 10.01
C LEU A 32 9.15 -2.14 10.21
N ALA A 33 8.82 -2.86 9.15
CA ALA A 33 7.93 -4.02 9.22
C ALA A 33 8.54 -5.12 10.09
N ASN A 34 9.84 -5.40 9.97
CA ASN A 34 10.54 -6.35 10.84
C ASN A 34 10.46 -5.98 12.33
N GLU A 35 10.50 -4.68 12.67
CA GLU A 35 10.28 -4.21 14.04
C GLU A 35 8.82 -4.37 14.50
N CYS A 36 7.87 -4.28 13.58
CA CYS A 36 6.44 -4.29 13.86
C CYS A 36 5.82 -5.70 13.91
N ILE A 37 6.35 -6.66 13.15
CA ILE A 37 5.87 -8.05 13.11
C ILE A 37 5.59 -8.64 14.51
N PRO A 38 6.54 -8.62 15.47
CA PRO A 38 6.30 -9.20 16.79
C PRO A 38 5.26 -8.43 17.61
N GLN A 39 5.02 -7.16 17.33
CA GLN A 39 4.08 -6.32 18.09
C GLN A 39 2.62 -6.61 17.71
N VAL A 40 2.40 -6.99 16.45
CA VAL A 40 1.05 -7.22 15.90
C VAL A 40 0.76 -8.69 15.62
N GLY A 41 1.74 -9.57 15.85
CA GLY A 41 1.62 -11.01 15.58
C GLY A 41 1.43 -11.33 14.10
N ALA A 42 2.07 -10.58 13.21
CA ALA A 42 1.96 -10.79 11.77
C ALA A 42 2.71 -12.05 11.32
N SER A 43 2.12 -12.78 10.38
CA SER A 43 2.76 -13.89 9.68
C SER A 43 3.64 -13.41 8.53
N ASP A 44 4.41 -14.33 7.93
CA ASP A 44 5.15 -14.05 6.70
C ASP A 44 4.20 -13.67 5.55
N ASP A 45 3.01 -14.27 5.46
CA ASP A 45 2.01 -13.94 4.45
C ASP A 45 1.49 -12.50 4.63
N ASP A 46 1.25 -12.08 5.87
CA ASP A 46 0.85 -10.70 6.19
C ASP A 46 1.96 -9.71 5.82
N PHE A 47 3.21 -10.07 6.11
CA PHE A 47 4.39 -9.28 5.73
C PHE A 47 4.51 -9.15 4.20
N GLN A 48 4.36 -10.24 3.45
CA GLN A 48 4.39 -10.21 1.99
C GLN A 48 3.22 -9.40 1.42
N ALA A 49 2.04 -9.45 2.03
CA ALA A 49 0.91 -8.64 1.61
C ALA A 49 1.21 -7.13 1.76
N VAL A 50 1.82 -6.72 2.87
CA VAL A 50 2.26 -5.34 3.12
C VAL A 50 3.37 -4.91 2.15
N LEU A 51 4.38 -5.76 1.93
CA LEU A 51 5.49 -5.47 1.02
C LEU A 51 5.06 -5.32 -0.43
N ASN A 52 4.09 -6.12 -0.85
CA ASN A 52 3.57 -6.06 -2.21
C ASN A 52 2.43 -5.05 -2.38
N ARG A 53 2.02 -4.35 -1.29
CA ARG A 53 0.88 -3.42 -1.28
C ARG A 53 -0.40 -4.08 -1.80
N ASN A 54 -0.61 -5.35 -1.44
CA ASN A 54 -1.83 -6.08 -1.73
C ASN A 54 -2.99 -5.54 -0.87
N ARG A 55 -4.21 -5.93 -1.23
CA ARG A 55 -5.36 -5.73 -0.36
C ARG A 55 -5.15 -6.50 0.95
N LEU A 56 -5.22 -5.80 2.08
CA LEU A 56 -5.00 -6.36 3.41
C LEU A 56 -6.32 -6.83 4.02
N GLU A 57 -6.47 -8.14 4.17
CA GLU A 57 -7.70 -8.78 4.66
C GLU A 57 -7.63 -9.12 6.16
N THR A 58 -6.45 -9.52 6.64
CA THR A 58 -6.26 -9.98 8.02
C THR A 58 -6.00 -8.80 8.96
N ARG A 59 -6.44 -8.93 10.21
CA ARG A 59 -6.15 -7.92 11.25
C ARG A 59 -4.63 -7.71 11.46
N PRO A 60 -3.79 -8.75 11.55
CA PRO A 60 -2.34 -8.57 11.70
C PRO A 60 -1.71 -7.81 10.53
N ALA A 61 -2.10 -8.07 9.27
CA ALA A 61 -1.56 -7.34 8.13
C ALA A 61 -1.94 -5.85 8.15
N LYS A 62 -3.20 -5.54 8.46
CA LYS A 62 -3.67 -4.16 8.60
C LYS A 62 -2.89 -3.41 9.69
N CYS A 63 -2.73 -4.03 10.85
CA CYS A 63 -1.96 -3.43 11.95
C CYS A 63 -0.46 -3.39 11.68
N LEU A 64 0.10 -4.32 10.91
CA LEU A 64 1.48 -4.26 10.47
C LEU A 64 1.73 -3.01 9.64
N LEU A 65 0.84 -2.73 8.68
CA LEU A 65 0.91 -1.51 7.88
C LEU A 65 0.78 -0.25 8.77
N ALA A 66 -0.14 -0.25 9.73
CA ALA A 66 -0.33 0.88 10.64
C ALA A 66 0.94 1.17 11.44
N CYS A 67 1.54 0.15 12.06
CA CYS A 67 2.78 0.32 12.83
C CYS A 67 3.94 0.85 11.96
N VAL A 68 4.08 0.38 10.72
CA VAL A 68 5.07 0.90 9.78
C VAL A 68 4.85 2.40 9.52
N PHE A 69 3.63 2.78 9.20
CA PHE A 69 3.30 4.17 8.87
C PHE A 69 3.31 5.09 10.11
N GLU A 70 3.03 4.57 11.30
CA GLU A 70 3.23 5.26 12.58
C GLU A 70 4.71 5.60 12.79
N LYS A 71 5.62 4.64 12.57
CA LYS A 71 7.07 4.88 12.63
C LYS A 71 7.58 5.85 11.56
N MET A 72 6.83 6.05 10.49
CA MET A 72 7.09 7.09 9.48
C MET A 72 6.44 8.44 9.81
N GLY A 73 5.65 8.53 10.89
CA GLY A 73 4.98 9.75 11.33
C GLY A 73 3.68 10.04 10.57
N ALA A 74 3.00 9.03 10.03
CA ALA A 74 1.80 9.21 9.21
C ALA A 74 0.53 9.56 10.00
N PHE A 75 0.56 9.47 11.33
CA PHE A 75 -0.57 9.78 12.18
C PHE A 75 -0.33 11.07 12.97
N SER A 76 -1.35 11.93 13.04
CA SER A 76 -1.38 13.05 13.98
C SER A 76 -1.58 12.58 15.42
N ALA A 77 -1.37 13.48 16.37
CA ALA A 77 -1.49 13.19 17.80
C ALA A 77 -2.90 12.74 18.24
N ASP A 78 -3.93 13.08 17.47
CA ASP A 78 -5.32 12.64 17.68
C ASP A 78 -5.65 11.32 16.96
N GLY A 79 -4.65 10.67 16.36
CA GLY A 79 -4.76 9.35 15.72
C GLY A 79 -5.24 9.38 14.27
N ARG A 80 -5.49 10.56 13.68
CA ARG A 80 -5.91 10.68 12.26
C ARG A 80 -4.71 10.54 11.32
N LEU A 81 -4.96 10.17 10.06
CA LEU A 81 -3.92 10.19 9.03
C LEU A 81 -3.57 11.62 8.63
N LEU A 82 -2.28 11.90 8.48
CA LEU A 82 -1.79 13.16 7.92
C LEU A 82 -2.27 13.31 6.47
N ASN A 83 -2.65 14.54 6.12
CA ASN A 83 -3.11 14.91 4.79
C ASN A 83 -2.41 16.19 4.31
N GLY A 84 -2.68 16.63 3.08
CA GLY A 84 -2.13 17.86 2.54
C GLY A 84 -0.66 17.71 2.16
N ASP A 85 0.14 18.71 2.51
CA ASP A 85 1.59 18.71 2.32
C ASP A 85 2.33 17.86 3.37
N ASN A 86 1.66 17.52 4.48
CA ASN A 86 2.25 16.75 5.57
C ASN A 86 2.56 15.28 5.19
N ILE A 87 2.04 14.80 4.05
CA ILE A 87 2.35 13.45 3.54
C ILE A 87 3.63 13.42 2.68
N MET A 88 4.12 14.58 2.23
CA MET A 88 5.27 14.64 1.30
C MET A 88 6.55 14.00 1.86
N PRO A 89 6.92 14.18 3.14
CA PRO A 89 8.09 13.51 3.72
C PRO A 89 7.99 11.98 3.66
N ILE A 90 6.78 11.43 3.80
CA ILE A 90 6.54 9.98 3.73
C ILE A 90 6.67 9.51 2.29
N ILE A 91 6.11 10.25 1.33
CA ILE A 91 6.25 9.93 -0.11
C ILE A 91 7.71 9.97 -0.54
N ASP A 92 8.48 10.97 -0.10
CA ASP A 92 9.91 11.06 -0.37
C ASP A 92 10.67 9.89 0.24
N ARG A 93 10.38 9.51 1.49
CA ARG A 93 10.97 8.34 2.13
C ARG A 93 10.69 7.03 1.39
N LEU A 94 9.49 6.86 0.82
CA LEU A 94 9.09 5.63 0.13
C LEU A 94 9.59 5.53 -1.32
N TYR A 95 9.73 6.67 -2.01
CA TYR A 95 9.93 6.67 -3.47
C TYR A 95 11.02 7.63 -3.97
N GLY A 96 11.59 8.45 -3.09
CA GLY A 96 12.35 9.63 -3.45
C GLY A 96 11.49 10.74 -4.06
N PHE A 97 12.02 11.96 -4.07
CA PHE A 97 11.35 13.09 -4.68
C PHE A 97 11.52 13.10 -6.21
N LYS A 98 10.40 13.02 -6.91
CA LYS A 98 10.29 13.21 -8.36
C LYS A 98 9.11 14.15 -8.60
N GLU A 99 9.39 15.43 -8.79
CA GLU A 99 8.42 16.53 -8.72
C GLU A 99 7.01 16.17 -9.20
N TYR A 100 6.84 15.80 -10.48
CA TYR A 100 5.54 15.43 -11.03
C TYR A 100 4.92 14.17 -10.41
N GLN A 101 5.69 13.08 -10.26
CA GLN A 101 5.19 11.81 -9.73
C GLN A 101 4.85 11.90 -8.24
N SER A 102 5.65 12.63 -7.47
CA SER A 102 5.42 12.86 -6.05
C SER A 102 4.14 13.68 -5.83
N VAL A 103 3.90 14.70 -6.65
CA VAL A 103 2.65 15.49 -6.60
C VAL A 103 1.43 14.61 -6.92
N LEU A 104 1.49 13.78 -7.96
CA LEU A 104 0.39 12.86 -8.30
C LEU A 104 0.12 11.84 -7.18
N ARG A 105 1.16 11.23 -6.63
CA ARG A 105 1.02 10.29 -5.50
C ARG A 105 0.43 10.99 -4.29
N ALA A 106 0.86 12.22 -4.00
CA ALA A 106 0.31 12.98 -2.91
C ALA A 106 -1.17 13.25 -3.13
N GLN A 107 -1.58 13.75 -4.30
CA GLN A 107 -2.98 13.97 -4.64
C GLN A 107 -3.83 12.71 -4.45
N LEU A 108 -3.36 11.56 -4.93
CA LEU A 108 -4.05 10.28 -4.75
C LEU A 108 -4.21 9.90 -3.28
N VAL A 109 -3.13 9.98 -2.49
CA VAL A 109 -3.18 9.69 -1.06
C VAL A 109 -4.14 10.67 -0.36
N ARG A 110 -4.10 11.96 -0.70
CA ARG A 110 -5.00 12.96 -0.12
C ARG A 110 -6.46 12.63 -0.35
N ASN A 111 -6.82 12.32 -1.60
CA ASN A 111 -8.20 11.95 -1.96
C ASN A 111 -8.69 10.74 -1.17
N CYS A 112 -7.83 9.76 -0.92
CA CYS A 112 -8.18 8.57 -0.14
C CYS A 112 -8.23 8.84 1.37
N VAL A 113 -7.30 9.63 1.90
CA VAL A 113 -7.31 10.03 3.31
C VAL A 113 -8.58 10.83 3.65
N ASP A 114 -8.99 11.76 2.79
CA ASP A 114 -10.24 12.53 2.98
C ASP A 114 -11.50 11.65 2.99
N GLN A 115 -11.47 10.49 2.34
CA GLN A 115 -12.57 9.54 2.38
C GLN A 115 -12.64 8.72 3.66
N VAL A 116 -11.53 8.49 4.36
CA VAL A 116 -11.51 7.58 5.53
C VAL A 116 -11.41 8.32 6.86
N ASN A 117 -10.73 9.48 6.89
CA ASN A 117 -10.47 10.20 8.12
C ASN A 117 -11.78 10.65 8.80
N GLY A 118 -11.92 10.32 10.09
CA GLY A 118 -13.11 10.63 10.88
C GLY A 118 -14.27 9.65 10.72
N LYS A 119 -14.11 8.58 9.92
CA LYS A 119 -15.07 7.47 9.85
C LYS A 119 -14.75 6.32 10.80
N ASP A 120 -13.49 6.19 11.18
CA ASP A 120 -12.98 5.18 12.11
C ASP A 120 -11.92 5.81 13.03
N THR A 121 -11.73 5.24 14.22
CA THR A 121 -10.67 5.61 15.17
C THR A 121 -9.56 4.56 15.24
N ASP A 122 -9.79 3.39 14.63
CA ASP A 122 -8.81 2.31 14.58
C ASP A 122 -7.79 2.56 13.47
N GLN A 123 -6.55 2.86 13.86
CA GLN A 123 -5.46 3.15 12.93
C GLN A 123 -5.16 1.99 11.97
N CYS A 124 -5.38 0.74 12.39
CA CYS A 124 -5.21 -0.42 11.51
C CYS A 124 -6.26 -0.41 10.39
N GLU A 125 -7.52 -0.06 10.69
CA GLU A 125 -8.57 0.04 9.68
C GLU A 125 -8.38 1.28 8.81
N LEU A 126 -8.03 2.43 9.40
CA LEU A 126 -7.80 3.68 8.66
C LEU A 126 -6.73 3.53 7.58
N ILE A 127 -5.55 2.98 7.93
CA ILE A 127 -4.46 2.82 6.96
C ILE A 127 -4.80 1.77 5.89
N ALA A 128 -5.49 0.69 6.28
CA ALA A 128 -5.88 -0.37 5.36
C ALA A 128 -6.91 0.13 4.35
N GLN A 129 -7.94 0.86 4.80
CA GLN A 129 -8.94 1.47 3.94
C GLN A 129 -8.31 2.51 3.01
N THR A 130 -7.33 3.29 3.49
CA THR A 130 -6.57 4.21 2.65
C THR A 130 -5.81 3.46 1.56
N LEU A 131 -5.10 2.37 1.90
CA LEU A 131 -4.41 1.53 0.92
C LEU A 131 -5.38 0.92 -0.09
N HIS A 132 -6.52 0.39 0.36
CA HIS A 132 -7.53 -0.20 -0.54
C HIS A 132 -8.06 0.84 -1.53
N CYS A 133 -8.36 2.06 -1.07
CA CYS A 133 -8.74 3.18 -1.92
C CYS A 133 -7.64 3.53 -2.95
N ILE A 134 -6.36 3.54 -2.55
CA ILE A 134 -5.24 3.81 -3.46
C ILE A 134 -5.16 2.72 -4.54
N ILE A 135 -5.30 1.44 -4.16
CA ILE A 135 -5.27 0.31 -5.11
C ILE A 135 -6.41 0.43 -6.14
N GLU A 136 -7.60 0.84 -5.71
CA GLU A 136 -8.77 1.00 -6.58
C GLU A 136 -8.66 2.18 -7.56
N GLN A 137 -7.83 3.17 -7.25
CA GLN A 137 -7.65 4.40 -8.04
C GLN A 137 -6.33 4.43 -8.85
N GLN A 138 -5.54 3.36 -8.81
CA GLN A 138 -4.27 3.24 -9.55
C GLN A 138 -4.44 2.78 -11.01
#